data_AF-A0A925QN97-F1
#
_entry.id   AF-A0A925QN97-F1
#
_cell.length_a   1.000
_cell.length_b   1.000
_cell.length_c   1.000
_cell.angle_alpha   90.00
_cell.angle_beta   90.00
_cell.angle_gamma   90.00
#
_symmetry.space_group_name_H-M   'P 1'
#
loop_
_entity.id
_entity.type
_entity.pdbx_description
1 polymer ?
#
loop_
_entity_poly.entity_id
_entity_poly.type
_entity_poly.pdbx_seq_one_letter_code
_entity_poly.pdbx_strand_id
1 'polypeptide(L)'
;MTRLIGSLQSQEEAGITVARLWTVMRRFFRQAADVLESRNSVVAEKLRRAIPLWMRHTHATHALANGTDLTAVRDNLRHASRAGRVSCASPRCRA
;
A
#
# COMPACT_ATOMS: atom_id res chain seq x y z
N MET A 1 2.09 -25.74 5.78
CA MET A 1 1.96 -24.31 6.11
C MET A 1 3.02 -23.54 5.31
N THR A 2 2.64 -22.92 4.19
CA THR A 2 3.61 -22.26 3.29
C THR A 2 4.06 -20.94 3.92
N ARG A 3 5.37 -20.76 4.13
CA ARG A 3 5.92 -19.50 4.65
C ARG A 3 5.56 -18.34 3.73
N LEU A 4 4.89 -17.33 4.27
CA LEU A 4 4.50 -16.12 3.55
C LEU A 4 5.73 -15.31 3.10
N ILE A 5 6.72 -15.22 3.99
CA ILE A 5 8.01 -14.60 3.75
C ILE A 5 9.05 -15.73 3.67
N GLY A 6 9.61 -15.96 2.48
CA GLY A 6 10.81 -16.82 2.34
C GLY A 6 12.04 -16.15 2.95
N SER A 7 13.14 -16.89 3.17
CA SER A 7 14.33 -16.36 3.85
C SER A 7 14.74 -14.97 3.34
N LEU A 8 14.86 -14.01 4.27
CA LEU A 8 15.35 -12.65 4.01
C LEU A 8 16.88 -12.58 4.09
N GLN A 9 17.55 -13.68 4.42
CA GLN A 9 18.97 -13.73 4.82
C GLN A 9 19.96 -13.64 3.67
N SER A 10 19.51 -13.46 2.42
CA SER A 10 20.44 -13.39 1.28
C SER A 10 20.93 -11.98 0.96
N GLN A 11 20.40 -10.93 1.60
CA GLN A 11 20.69 -9.54 1.26
C GLN A 11 20.46 -8.59 2.46
N GLU A 12 21.17 -8.77 3.59
CA GLU A 12 21.00 -7.90 4.78
C GLU A 12 21.28 -6.40 4.45
N GLU A 13 22.11 -6.10 3.45
CA GLU A 13 22.31 -4.75 2.90
C GLU A 13 21.25 -4.25 1.91
N ALA A 14 20.47 -5.12 1.25
CA ALA A 14 19.50 -4.70 0.24
C ALA A 14 18.09 -4.66 0.81
N GLY A 15 17.54 -3.45 1.00
CA GLY A 15 16.17 -3.25 1.48
C GLY A 15 15.10 -3.98 0.66
N ILE A 16 13.90 -4.09 1.22
CA ILE A 16 12.76 -4.78 0.56
C ILE A 16 12.40 -4.06 -0.74
N THR A 17 12.59 -4.74 -1.86
CA THR A 17 12.20 -4.20 -3.17
C THR A 17 10.68 -4.17 -3.35
N VAL A 18 10.18 -3.23 -4.16
CA VAL A 18 8.74 -3.14 -4.51
C VAL A 18 8.24 -4.46 -5.09
N ALA A 19 9.01 -5.09 -5.96
CA ALA A 19 8.68 -6.38 -6.57
C ALA A 19 8.57 -7.51 -5.53
N ARG A 20 9.47 -7.52 -4.52
CA ARG A 20 9.43 -8.49 -3.43
C ARG A 20 8.20 -8.30 -2.57
N LEU A 21 7.92 -7.08 -2.13
CA LEU A 21 6.73 -6.76 -1.35
C LEU A 21 5.46 -7.16 -2.10
N TRP A 22 5.38 -6.83 -3.40
CA TRP A 22 4.24 -7.20 -4.22
C TRP A 22 4.03 -8.71 -4.30
N THR A 23 5.11 -9.48 -4.42
CA THR A 23 5.05 -10.94 -4.45
C THR A 23 4.57 -11.52 -3.12
N VAL A 24 5.08 -11.01 -2.00
CA VAL A 24 4.65 -11.42 -0.66
C VAL A 24 3.16 -11.16 -0.47
N MET A 25 2.69 -9.95 -0.78
CA MET A 25 1.27 -9.61 -0.65
C MET A 25 0.38 -10.47 -1.55
N ARG A 26 0.81 -10.77 -2.79
CA ARG A 26 0.03 -11.68 -3.66
C ARG A 26 -0.08 -13.09 -3.10
N ARG A 27 0.99 -13.60 -2.46
CA ARG A 27 0.95 -14.90 -1.78
C ARG A 27 -0.01 -14.86 -0.59
N PHE A 28 0.03 -13.79 0.20
CA PHE A 28 -0.89 -13.59 1.31
C PHE A 28 -2.34 -13.67 0.87
N PHE A 29 -2.73 -12.93 -0.18
CA PHE A 29 -4.12 -12.94 -0.65
C PHE A 29 -4.56 -14.32 -1.15
N ARG A 30 -3.68 -15.07 -1.82
CA ARG A 30 -4.00 -16.45 -2.25
C ARG A 30 -4.22 -17.37 -1.05
N GLN A 31 -3.35 -17.29 -0.04
CA GLN A 31 -3.50 -18.07 1.20
C GLN A 31 -4.79 -17.70 1.95
N ALA A 32 -5.11 -16.42 2.03
CA ALA A 32 -6.36 -15.96 2.64
C ALA A 32 -7.58 -16.47 1.85
N ALA A 33 -7.53 -16.46 0.52
CA ALA A 33 -8.58 -17.03 -0.32
C ALA A 33 -8.78 -18.52 -0.04
N ASP A 34 -7.70 -19.30 0.04
CA ASP A 34 -7.78 -20.73 0.31
C ASP A 34 -8.40 -21.03 1.69
N VAL A 35 -8.12 -20.20 2.70
CA VAL A 35 -8.74 -20.31 4.03
C VAL A 35 -10.23 -19.94 4.00
N LEU A 36 -10.63 -18.98 3.18
CA LEU A 36 -12.01 -18.48 3.13
C LEU A 36 -12.91 -19.24 2.15
N GLU A 37 -12.36 -20.05 1.25
CA GLU A 37 -13.09 -20.71 0.15
C GLU A 37 -14.35 -21.45 0.64
N SER A 38 -14.22 -22.25 1.70
CA SER A 38 -15.35 -23.05 2.24
C SER A 38 -16.41 -22.21 2.96
N ARG A 39 -16.08 -20.97 3.37
CA ARG A 39 -16.99 -20.08 4.09
C ARG A 39 -17.66 -19.09 3.15
N ASN A 40 -16.94 -18.60 2.15
CA ASN A 40 -17.43 -17.62 1.21
C ASN A 40 -16.59 -17.62 -0.08
N SER A 41 -17.01 -18.43 -1.06
CA SER A 41 -16.33 -18.56 -2.36
C SER A 41 -16.28 -17.24 -3.14
N VAL A 42 -17.29 -16.37 -3.00
CA VAL A 42 -17.31 -15.06 -3.68
C VAL A 42 -16.20 -14.14 -3.15
N VAL A 43 -15.97 -14.13 -1.83
CA VAL A 43 -14.87 -13.35 -1.23
C VAL A 43 -13.52 -13.98 -1.56
N ALA A 44 -13.43 -15.31 -1.56
CA ALA A 44 -12.21 -16.01 -1.94
C ALA A 44 -11.79 -15.65 -3.38
N GLU A 45 -12.72 -15.63 -4.33
CA GLU A 45 -12.43 -15.25 -5.71
C GLU A 45 -11.97 -13.79 -5.84
N LYS A 46 -12.56 -12.87 -5.06
CA LYS A 46 -12.08 -11.48 -5.00
C LYS A 46 -10.64 -11.41 -4.47
N LEU A 47 -10.31 -12.18 -3.44
CA LEU A 47 -8.96 -12.25 -2.87
C LEU A 47 -7.95 -12.85 -3.87
N ARG A 48 -8.34 -13.84 -4.68
CA ARG A 48 -7.46 -14.41 -5.73
C ARG A 48 -7.02 -13.36 -6.75
N ARG A 49 -7.83 -12.33 -7.00
CA ARG A 49 -7.54 -11.22 -7.93
C ARG A 49 -6.88 -10.02 -7.25
N ALA A 50 -6.81 -10.00 -5.92
CA ALA A 50 -6.29 -8.86 -5.17
C ALA A 50 -4.79 -8.63 -5.40
N ILE A 51 -4.41 -7.35 -5.45
CA ILE A 51 -3.03 -6.88 -5.54
C ILE A 51 -2.82 -5.73 -4.54
N PRO A 52 -1.57 -5.37 -4.18
CA PRO A 52 -1.29 -4.31 -3.21
C PRO A 52 -1.94 -2.96 -3.52
N LEU A 53 -2.18 -2.65 -4.80
CA LEU A 53 -2.86 -1.42 -5.20
C LEU A 53 -4.29 -1.34 -4.65
N TRP A 54 -5.00 -2.48 -4.59
CA TRP A 54 -6.33 -2.54 -4.00
C TRP A 54 -6.32 -2.11 -2.53
N MET A 55 -5.30 -2.49 -1.75
CA MET A 55 -5.17 -2.03 -0.36
C MET A 55 -4.95 -0.52 -0.27
N ARG A 56 -4.18 0.10 -1.17
CA ARG A 56 -4.01 1.56 -1.18
C ARG A 56 -5.34 2.26 -1.45
N HIS A 57 -6.15 1.70 -2.37
CA HIS A 57 -7.49 2.22 -2.64
C HIS A 57 -8.41 2.04 -1.43
N THR A 58 -8.46 0.84 -0.84
CA THR A 58 -9.27 0.56 0.35
C THR A 58 -8.87 1.43 1.54
N HIS A 59 -7.57 1.66 1.76
CA HIS A 59 -7.08 2.57 2.79
C HIS A 59 -7.58 4.01 2.58
N ALA A 60 -7.53 4.52 1.35
CA ALA A 60 -8.05 5.84 1.01
C ALA A 60 -9.55 5.97 1.28
N THR A 61 -10.34 5.00 0.80
CA THR A 61 -11.78 4.96 1.02
C THR A 61 -12.12 4.91 2.50
N HIS A 62 -11.43 4.09 3.29
CA HIS A 62 -11.64 4.02 4.73
C HIS A 62 -11.25 5.31 5.47
N ALA A 63 -10.13 5.93 5.08
CA ALA A 63 -9.71 7.19 5.70
C ALA A 63 -10.75 8.31 5.48
N LEU A 64 -11.28 8.41 4.25
CA LEU A 64 -12.33 9.37 3.90
C LEU A 64 -13.64 9.08 4.64
N ALA A 65 -14.07 7.82 4.68
CA ALA A 65 -15.29 7.43 5.39
C ALA A 65 -15.21 7.73 6.90
N ASN A 66 -14.00 7.72 7.47
CA ASN A 66 -13.75 8.04 8.87
C ASN A 66 -13.44 9.53 9.13
N GLY A 67 -13.69 10.41 8.15
CA GLY A 67 -13.56 11.87 8.34
C GLY A 67 -12.14 12.41 8.25
N THR A 68 -11.19 11.63 7.71
CA THR A 68 -9.87 12.17 7.38
C THR A 68 -10.01 13.19 6.26
N ASP A 69 -9.39 14.35 6.41
CA ASP A 69 -9.37 15.40 5.39
C ASP A 69 -8.82 14.88 4.05
N LEU A 70 -9.43 15.33 2.95
CA LEU A 70 -9.08 14.91 1.59
C LEU A 70 -7.62 15.25 1.24
N THR A 71 -7.10 16.38 1.73
CA THR A 71 -5.70 16.79 1.52
C THR A 71 -4.76 15.83 2.22
N ALA A 72 -5.07 15.45 3.46
CA ALA A 72 -4.30 14.47 4.21
C ALA A 72 -4.30 13.07 3.54
N VAL A 73 -5.45 12.61 3.03
CA VAL A 73 -5.52 11.34 2.28
C VAL A 73 -4.71 11.42 0.98
N ARG A 74 -4.80 12.54 0.25
CA ARG A 74 -4.04 12.77 -0.98
C ARG A 74 -2.53 12.72 -0.74
N ASP A 75 -2.07 13.37 0.33
CA ASP A 75 -0.66 13.41 0.71
C ASP A 75 -0.16 12.04 1.17
N ASN A 76 -0.95 11.29 1.96
CA ASN A 76 -0.65 9.91 2.39
C ASN A 76 -0.47 8.95 1.21
N LEU A 77 -1.29 9.11 0.17
CA LEU A 77 -1.18 8.29 -1.03
C LEU A 77 0.01 8.68 -1.91
N ARG A 78 0.64 9.83 -1.62
CA ARG A 78 1.65 10.47 -2.47
C ARG A 78 1.11 10.76 -3.88
N HIS A 79 -0.18 11.07 -3.99
CA HIS A 79 -0.75 11.71 -5.19
C HIS A 79 -0.26 13.15 -5.21
N ALA A 80 1.02 13.33 -5.55
CA ALA A 80 1.67 14.61 -5.49
C ALA A 80 0.88 15.63 -6.32
N SER A 81 0.45 16.72 -5.68
CA SER A 81 0.97 17.98 -6.20
C SER A 81 2.47 17.87 -6.03
N ARG A 82 3.25 17.99 -7.10
CA ARG A 82 4.68 18.28 -6.96
C ARG A 82 4.79 19.60 -6.22
N ALA A 83 4.78 19.57 -4.90
CA ALA A 83 5.34 20.64 -4.09
C ALA A 83 6.85 20.52 -4.28
N GLY A 84 7.33 21.01 -5.42
CA GLY A 84 8.72 21.42 -5.53
C GLY A 84 8.99 22.35 -4.35
N ARG A 85 10.15 22.19 -3.72
CA ARG A 85 10.64 23.09 -2.68
C ARG A 85 10.45 24.52 -3.17
N VAL A 86 9.49 25.26 -2.62
CA VAL A 86 9.42 26.71 -2.84
C VAL A 86 10.56 27.30 -2.01
N SER A 87 11.76 27.28 -2.59
CA SER A 87 12.84 28.12 -2.10
C SER A 87 12.51 29.54 -2.52
N CYS A 88 11.86 30.29 -1.62
CA CYS A 88 11.71 31.73 -1.83
C CYS A 88 13.09 32.37 -1.67
N ALA A 89 13.71 32.77 -2.77
CA ALA A 89 14.99 33.48 -2.79
C ALA A 89 14.81 35.01 -2.85
N SER A 90 13.63 35.53 -2.47
CA SER A 90 13.36 36.97 -2.50
C SER A 90 13.48 37.60 -1.10
N PRO A 91 14.09 38.80 -0.96
CA PRO A 91 14.25 39.47 0.34
C PRO A 91 12.92 39.87 1.01
N ARG A 92 11.78 39.82 0.31
CA ARG A 92 10.49 40.34 0.78
C ARG A 92 9.70 39.41 1.70
N CYS A 93 10.20 38.23 2.04
CA CYS A 93 9.51 37.29 2.93
C CYS A 93 9.88 37.44 4.41
N ARG A 94 10.55 38.54 4.80
CA ARG A 94 10.89 38.82 6.20
C ARG A 94 10.57 40.29 6.54
N ALA A 95 9.29 40.64 6.46
CA ALA A 95 8.66 41.79 7.13
C ALA A 95 7.15 41.57 7.14
#